data_AF-A0A942A669-F1
#
_entry.id   AF-A0A942A669-F1
#
_cell.length_a   1.000
_cell.length_b   1.000
_cell.length_c   1.000
_cell.angle_alpha   90.00
_cell.angle_beta   90.00
_cell.angle_gamma   90.00
#
_symmetry.space_group_name_H-M   'P 1'
#
loop_
_entity.id
_entity.type
_entity.pdbx_description
1 polymer ?
#
loop_
_entity_poly.entity_id
_entity_poly.type
_entity_poly.pdbx_seq_one_letter_code
_entity_poly.pdbx_strand_id
1 'polypeptide(L)'
;MIQNEVIARALSNTGIEALNEMQQAVLDAGTTKDMVLLSPTGSGKTLAFLLPLLTTLTDEDKKIQALIIAPSRELALQIETVFRSLGAGYKVNCCYGGHPIRTEKKSLEHPPTVLIGTPGRILDHLERGNINLDTVRTLILDEFDKSLELGFQDEMKEILSHLPGVRRRVLTSATEAVEIPLFTGITSPVRLSFLTGVK
;
A
#
# COMPACT_ATOMS: atom_id res chain seq x y z
N MET A 1 -2.35 23.88 -1.85
CA MET A 1 -2.44 24.14 -3.30
C MET A 1 -1.82 22.98 -4.10
N ILE A 2 -0.55 22.63 -3.90
CA ILE A 2 0.13 21.52 -4.63
C ILE A 2 -0.53 20.13 -4.42
N GLN A 3 -0.97 19.83 -3.20
CA GLN A 3 -1.64 18.54 -2.87
C GLN A 3 -2.90 18.30 -3.72
N ASN A 4 -3.68 19.36 -3.96
CA ASN A 4 -4.91 19.28 -4.74
C ASN A 4 -4.64 19.13 -6.24
N GLU A 5 -3.53 19.65 -6.76
CA GLU A 5 -3.17 19.52 -8.18
C GLU A 5 -2.75 18.09 -8.54
N VAL A 6 -1.95 17.44 -7.68
CA VAL A 6 -1.54 16.03 -7.88
C VAL A 6 -2.76 15.11 -7.90
N ILE A 7 -3.68 15.29 -6.95
CA ILE A 7 -4.91 14.49 -6.87
C ILE A 7 -5.84 14.79 -8.05
N ALA A 8 -6.06 16.06 -8.40
CA ALA A 8 -6.92 16.44 -9.52
C ALA A 8 -6.42 15.86 -10.85
N ARG A 9 -5.10 15.91 -11.09
CA ARG A 9 -4.49 15.30 -12.27
C ARG A 9 -4.64 13.78 -12.27
N ALA A 10 -4.43 13.13 -11.13
CA ALA A 10 -4.61 11.69 -10.99
C ALA A 10 -6.05 11.26 -11.30
N LEU A 11 -7.04 11.98 -10.77
CA LEU A 11 -8.46 11.71 -11.05
C LEU A 11 -8.81 11.90 -12.53
N SER A 12 -8.35 12.99 -13.14
CA SER A 12 -8.54 13.24 -14.58
C SER A 12 -8.04 12.11 -15.47
N ASN A 13 -6.95 11.43 -15.10
CA ASN A 13 -6.39 10.33 -15.88
C ASN A 13 -7.21 9.03 -15.77
N THR A 14 -8.00 8.88 -14.71
CA THR A 14 -8.80 7.68 -14.43
C THR A 14 -10.22 7.73 -15.00
N GLY A 15 -10.67 8.90 -15.44
CA GLY A 15 -12.06 9.12 -15.85
C GLY A 15 -13.06 9.15 -14.68
N ILE A 16 -12.58 9.29 -13.45
CA ILE A 16 -13.41 9.36 -12.24
C ILE A 16 -13.86 10.81 -12.05
N GLU A 17 -15.17 11.05 -12.21
CA GLU A 17 -15.77 12.39 -12.11
C GLU A 17 -15.82 12.90 -10.66
N ALA A 18 -16.07 12.00 -9.71
CA ALA A 18 -16.17 12.33 -8.29
C ALA A 18 -15.73 11.15 -7.41
N LEU A 19 -15.16 11.48 -6.26
CA LEU A 19 -14.83 10.50 -5.23
C LEU A 19 -16.08 10.04 -4.49
N ASN A 20 -16.12 8.77 -4.12
CA ASN A 20 -17.15 8.28 -3.21
C ASN A 20 -16.87 8.70 -1.76
N GLU A 21 -17.85 8.51 -0.87
CA GLU A 21 -17.78 8.91 0.53
C GLU A 21 -16.54 8.37 1.25
N MET A 22 -16.20 7.10 1.02
CA MET A 22 -15.02 6.47 1.61
C MET A 22 -13.72 7.10 1.13
N GLN A 23 -13.59 7.32 -0.18
CA GLN A 23 -12.39 7.92 -0.76
C GLN A 23 -12.19 9.36 -0.27
N GLN A 24 -13.28 10.12 -0.15
CA GLN A 24 -13.25 11.47 0.42
C GLN A 24 -12.84 11.45 1.90
N ALA A 25 -13.44 10.57 2.71
CA ALA A 25 -13.09 10.42 4.13
C ALA A 25 -11.62 10.06 4.35
N VAL A 26 -11.05 9.21 3.49
CA VAL A 26 -9.62 8.84 3.55
C VAL A 26 -8.73 10.02 3.19
N LEU A 27 -9.12 10.85 2.22
CA LEU A 27 -8.41 12.10 1.91
C LEU A 27 -8.48 13.12 3.06
N ASP A 28 -9.66 13.31 3.63
CA ASP A 28 -9.91 14.28 4.71
C ASP A 28 -9.18 13.88 6.00
N ALA A 29 -9.02 12.58 6.26
CA ALA A 29 -8.21 12.06 7.35
C ALA A 29 -6.71 12.39 7.21
N GLY A 30 -6.26 12.83 6.02
CA GLY A 30 -4.92 13.33 5.79
C GLY A 30 -3.85 12.23 5.80
N THR A 31 -2.60 12.62 6.03
CA THR A 31 -1.43 11.73 5.90
C THR A 31 -0.55 11.61 7.14
N THR A 32 -0.97 12.21 8.26
CA THR A 32 -0.14 12.36 9.46
C THR A 32 -0.32 11.25 10.50
N LYS A 33 -1.43 10.50 10.44
CA LYS A 33 -1.74 9.41 11.36
C LYS A 33 -1.84 8.08 10.61
N ASP A 34 -1.57 7.00 11.35
CA ASP A 34 -1.92 5.66 10.92
C ASP A 34 -3.43 5.54 10.69
N MET A 35 -3.83 4.65 9.80
CA MET A 35 -5.21 4.48 9.40
C MET A 35 -5.60 3.00 9.32
N VAL A 36 -6.81 2.72 9.77
CA VAL A 36 -7.50 1.44 9.55
C VAL A 36 -8.77 1.75 8.77
N LEU A 37 -8.86 1.20 7.57
CA LEU A 37 -9.99 1.36 6.67
C LEU A 37 -10.74 0.03 6.53
N LEU A 38 -11.95 -0.02 7.07
CA LEU A 38 -12.81 -1.20 6.99
C LEU A 38 -13.87 -0.97 5.92
N SER A 39 -13.86 -1.78 4.87
CA SER A 39 -14.79 -1.62 3.74
C SER A 39 -14.85 -2.89 2.89
N PRO A 40 -16.00 -3.22 2.27
CA PRO A 40 -16.13 -4.42 1.43
C PRO A 40 -15.19 -4.38 0.21
N THR A 41 -14.87 -5.54 -0.35
CA THR A 41 -14.14 -5.63 -1.63
C THR A 41 -14.97 -5.01 -2.76
N GLY A 42 -14.30 -4.36 -3.72
CA GLY A 42 -14.97 -3.66 -4.83
C GLY A 42 -15.45 -2.24 -4.51
N SER A 43 -15.29 -1.72 -3.28
CA SER A 43 -15.70 -0.35 -2.91
C SER A 43 -14.79 0.76 -3.44
N GLY A 44 -13.65 0.41 -4.04
CA GLY A 44 -12.65 1.38 -4.49
C GLY A 44 -11.59 1.76 -3.44
N LYS A 45 -11.32 0.87 -2.47
CA LYS A 45 -10.28 1.06 -1.42
C LYS A 45 -8.90 1.39 -1.97
N THR A 46 -8.53 0.76 -3.08
CA THR A 46 -7.22 0.97 -3.73
C THR A 46 -7.00 2.43 -4.08
N LEU A 47 -7.97 3.07 -4.74
CA LEU A 47 -7.88 4.49 -5.03
C LEU A 47 -7.84 5.33 -3.75
N ALA A 48 -8.63 4.94 -2.74
CA ALA A 48 -8.73 5.66 -1.48
C ALA A 48 -7.36 5.81 -0.79
N PHE A 49 -6.53 4.74 -0.72
CA PHE A 49 -5.20 4.85 -0.12
C PHE A 49 -4.13 5.39 -1.08
N LEU A 50 -4.28 5.19 -2.39
CA LEU A 50 -3.29 5.64 -3.38
C LEU A 50 -3.29 7.17 -3.56
N LEU A 51 -4.45 7.82 -3.54
CA LEU A 51 -4.52 9.28 -3.72
C LEU A 51 -3.74 10.05 -2.63
N PRO A 52 -3.96 9.81 -1.32
CA PRO A 52 -3.12 10.40 -0.29
C PRO A 52 -1.65 9.99 -0.41
N LEU A 53 -1.35 8.75 -0.83
CA LEU A 53 0.03 8.29 -1.00
C LEU A 53 0.79 9.17 -1.99
N LEU A 54 0.20 9.48 -3.16
CA LEU A 54 0.82 10.32 -4.19
C LEU A 54 1.31 11.67 -3.67
N THR A 55 0.60 12.23 -2.68
CA THR A 55 0.92 13.53 -2.10
C THR A 55 2.13 13.52 -1.17
N THR A 56 2.60 12.32 -0.81
CA THR A 56 3.77 12.10 0.06
C THR A 56 5.01 11.64 -0.69
N LEU A 57 4.85 11.22 -1.95
CA LEU A 57 5.95 10.78 -2.79
C LEU A 57 6.70 11.98 -3.35
N THR A 58 7.99 11.78 -3.59
CA THR A 58 8.88 12.77 -4.21
C THR A 58 9.74 12.11 -5.27
N ASP A 59 10.28 12.89 -6.19
CA ASP A 59 11.28 12.42 -7.18
C ASP A 59 12.70 12.36 -6.60
N GLU A 60 12.87 12.73 -5.33
CA GLU A 60 14.16 12.76 -4.67
C GLU A 60 14.66 11.34 -4.36
N ASP A 61 15.99 11.18 -4.40
CA ASP A 61 16.74 10.01 -3.96
C ASP A 61 16.59 8.68 -4.71
N LYS A 62 15.71 8.54 -5.72
CA LYS A 62 15.55 7.28 -6.53
C LYS A 62 15.56 6.00 -5.67
N LYS A 63 14.78 6.01 -4.58
CA LYS A 63 14.67 4.93 -3.58
C LYS A 63 13.21 4.53 -3.37
N ILE A 64 13.01 3.41 -2.68
CA ILE A 64 11.68 2.95 -2.27
C ILE A 64 11.17 3.86 -1.14
N GLN A 65 10.09 4.57 -1.40
CA GLN A 65 9.44 5.49 -0.44
C GLN A 65 8.15 4.90 0.14
N ALA A 66 7.50 3.99 -0.59
CA ALA A 66 6.31 3.28 -0.13
C ALA A 66 6.37 1.79 -0.44
N LEU A 67 5.90 0.99 0.52
CA LEU A 67 5.71 -0.44 0.39
C LEU A 67 4.22 -0.76 0.53
N ILE A 68 3.67 -1.49 -0.45
CA ILE A 68 2.30 -1.99 -0.44
C ILE A 68 2.35 -3.52 -0.44
N ILE A 69 1.78 -4.13 0.59
CA ILE A 69 1.69 -5.58 0.73
C ILE A 69 0.25 -6.00 0.43
N ALA A 70 0.09 -6.98 -0.46
CA ALA A 70 -1.19 -7.58 -0.82
C ALA A 70 -1.12 -9.11 -0.72
N PRO A 71 -2.22 -9.81 -0.40
CA PRO A 71 -2.19 -11.25 -0.09
C PRO A 71 -2.04 -12.14 -1.33
N SER A 72 -2.28 -11.63 -2.53
CA SER A 72 -2.21 -12.41 -3.78
C SER A 72 -1.52 -11.66 -4.90
N ARG A 73 -1.08 -12.42 -5.91
CA ARG A 73 -0.51 -11.89 -7.15
C ARG A 73 -1.53 -11.02 -7.88
N GLU A 74 -2.77 -11.46 -7.94
CA GLU A 74 -3.85 -10.81 -8.67
C GLU A 74 -4.13 -9.43 -8.08
N LEU A 75 -4.22 -9.33 -6.75
CA LEU A 75 -4.42 -8.06 -6.05
C LEU A 75 -3.22 -7.14 -6.22
N ALA A 76 -1.99 -7.66 -6.09
CA ALA A 76 -0.78 -6.87 -6.29
C ALA A 76 -0.70 -6.26 -7.71
N LEU A 77 -1.06 -7.03 -8.75
CA LEU A 77 -1.13 -6.56 -10.13
C LEU A 77 -2.28 -5.56 -10.36
N GLN A 78 -3.42 -5.74 -9.70
CA GLN A 78 -4.53 -4.79 -9.75
C GLN A 78 -4.12 -3.44 -9.15
N ILE A 79 -3.47 -3.44 -7.99
CA ILE A 79 -2.96 -2.21 -7.35
C ILE A 79 -1.94 -1.53 -8.26
N GLU A 80 -1.01 -2.29 -8.85
CA GLU A 80 -0.03 -1.74 -9.81
C GLU A 80 -0.74 -1.08 -11.01
N THR A 81 -1.76 -1.74 -11.55
CA THR A 81 -2.54 -1.22 -12.68
C THR A 81 -3.22 0.09 -12.33
N VAL A 82 -3.87 0.16 -11.17
CA VAL A 82 -4.50 1.40 -10.67
C VAL A 82 -3.43 2.47 -10.44
N PHE A 83 -2.31 2.16 -9.80
CA PHE A 83 -1.24 3.12 -9.58
C PHE A 83 -0.72 3.73 -10.89
N ARG A 84 -0.51 2.90 -11.92
CA ARG A 84 -0.06 3.35 -13.23
C ARG A 84 -1.10 4.23 -13.92
N SER A 85 -2.40 3.93 -13.78
CA SER A 85 -3.47 4.73 -14.40
C SER A 85 -3.60 6.13 -13.79
N LEU A 86 -3.14 6.35 -12.56
CA LEU A 86 -3.07 7.69 -11.97
C LEU A 86 -2.08 8.61 -12.70
N GLY A 87 -1.11 8.06 -13.45
CA GLY A 87 -0.22 8.86 -14.29
C GLY A 87 0.67 9.84 -13.53
N ALA A 88 1.05 9.50 -12.29
CA ALA A 88 1.82 10.38 -11.40
C ALA A 88 3.32 10.49 -11.72
N GLY A 89 3.83 9.69 -12.68
CA GLY A 89 5.25 9.73 -13.10
C GLY A 89 6.22 8.93 -12.22
N TYR A 90 5.78 8.43 -11.08
CA TYR A 90 6.60 7.61 -10.18
C TYR A 90 6.81 6.19 -10.70
N LYS A 91 8.03 5.66 -10.52
CA LYS A 91 8.33 4.27 -10.85
C LYS A 91 7.67 3.34 -9.84
N VAL A 92 6.94 2.35 -10.33
CA VAL A 92 6.36 1.25 -9.54
C VAL A 92 6.84 -0.09 -10.07
N ASN A 93 7.17 -1.01 -9.15
CA ASN A 93 7.40 -2.42 -9.46
C ASN A 93 6.49 -3.29 -8.60
N CYS A 94 6.09 -4.44 -9.14
CA CYS A 94 5.32 -5.45 -8.43
C CYS A 94 6.12 -6.76 -8.32
N CYS A 95 6.23 -7.33 -7.12
CA CYS A 95 6.99 -8.54 -6.81
C CYS A 95 6.08 -9.62 -6.21
N TYR A 96 5.92 -10.75 -6.89
CA TYR A 96 5.07 -11.86 -6.45
C TYR A 96 5.63 -13.23 -6.91
N GLY A 97 5.13 -14.31 -6.32
CA GLY A 97 5.54 -15.67 -6.67
C GLY A 97 5.16 -16.11 -8.09
N GLY A 98 5.92 -17.04 -8.67
CA GLY A 98 5.65 -17.59 -10.01
C GLY A 98 6.32 -16.84 -11.17
N HIS A 99 7.08 -15.79 -10.90
CA HIS A 99 7.92 -15.09 -11.86
C HIS A 99 9.42 -15.27 -11.55
N PRO A 100 10.33 -15.30 -12.55
CA PRO A 100 11.75 -15.48 -12.30
C PRO A 100 12.36 -14.34 -11.47
N ILE A 101 12.95 -14.68 -10.32
CA ILE A 101 13.57 -13.72 -9.40
C ILE A 101 14.70 -12.91 -10.04
N ARG A 102 15.39 -13.49 -11.02
CA ARG A 102 16.49 -12.83 -11.75
C ARG A 102 15.97 -11.61 -12.54
N THR A 103 14.77 -11.69 -13.08
CA THR A 103 14.15 -10.59 -13.83
C THR A 103 13.73 -9.47 -12.88
N GLU A 104 13.13 -9.82 -11.75
CA GLU A 104 12.79 -8.84 -10.69
C GLU A 104 14.05 -8.17 -10.13
N LYS A 105 15.09 -8.95 -9.81
CA LYS A 105 16.38 -8.43 -9.35
C LYS A 105 16.94 -7.36 -10.28
N LYS A 106 16.99 -7.63 -11.59
CA LYS A 106 17.46 -6.66 -12.58
C LYS A 106 16.61 -5.39 -12.62
N SER A 107 15.29 -5.53 -12.47
CA SER A 107 14.40 -4.36 -12.40
C SER A 107 14.61 -3.52 -11.13
N LEU A 108 14.97 -4.18 -10.02
CA LEU A 108 15.21 -3.59 -8.70
C LEU A 108 16.61 -2.97 -8.53
N GLU A 109 17.57 -3.25 -9.44
CA GLU A 109 18.85 -2.51 -9.52
C GLU A 109 18.64 -1.00 -9.65
N HIS A 110 17.50 -0.60 -10.21
CA HIS A 110 17.00 0.77 -10.18
C HIS A 110 15.76 0.78 -9.28
N PRO A 111 15.86 1.13 -7.99
CA PRO A 111 14.75 1.01 -7.06
C PRO A 111 13.51 1.78 -7.55
N PRO A 112 12.30 1.19 -7.44
CA PRO A 112 11.07 1.92 -7.70
C PRO A 112 10.79 2.90 -6.55
N THR A 113 10.03 3.96 -6.82
CA THR A 113 9.49 4.84 -5.77
C THR A 113 8.45 4.08 -4.92
N VAL A 114 7.64 3.24 -5.56
CA VAL A 114 6.63 2.39 -4.92
C VAL A 114 6.91 0.92 -5.22
N LEU A 115 7.07 0.12 -4.17
CA LEU A 115 7.18 -1.32 -4.28
C LEU A 115 5.86 -1.96 -3.83
N ILE A 116 5.30 -2.83 -4.67
CA ILE A 116 4.10 -3.61 -4.39
C ILE A 116 4.52 -5.09 -4.36
N GLY A 117 3.95 -5.90 -3.47
CA GLY A 117 4.19 -7.33 -3.58
C GLY A 117 3.47 -8.21 -2.57
N THR A 118 3.64 -9.52 -2.73
CA THR A 118 3.14 -10.52 -1.78
C THR A 118 4.16 -10.73 -0.65
N PRO A 119 3.72 -11.03 0.59
CA PRO A 119 4.62 -11.15 1.75
C PRO A 119 5.84 -12.05 1.49
N GLY A 120 5.63 -13.31 1.12
CA GLY A 120 6.75 -14.23 0.89
C GLY A 120 7.74 -13.78 -0.18
N ARG A 121 7.30 -13.06 -1.22
CA ARG A 121 8.21 -12.60 -2.28
C ARG A 121 8.98 -11.34 -1.88
N ILE A 122 8.33 -10.42 -1.16
CA ILE A 122 9.03 -9.26 -0.60
C ILE A 122 10.09 -9.71 0.39
N LEU A 123 9.78 -10.67 1.27
CA LEU A 123 10.74 -11.24 2.20
C LEU A 123 11.92 -11.91 1.48
N ASP A 124 11.67 -12.75 0.46
CA ASP A 124 12.72 -13.39 -0.35
C ASP A 124 13.65 -12.36 -1.02
N HIS A 125 13.13 -11.20 -1.46
CA HIS A 125 13.97 -10.13 -1.98
C HIS A 125 14.79 -9.41 -0.90
N LEU A 126 14.21 -9.24 0.30
CA LEU A 126 14.85 -8.61 1.44
C LEU A 126 16.01 -9.46 1.97
N GLU A 127 15.78 -10.75 2.21
CA GLU A 127 16.79 -11.72 2.69
C GLU A 127 17.98 -11.86 1.74
N ARG A 128 17.73 -11.72 0.43
CA ARG A 128 18.79 -11.75 -0.60
C ARG A 128 19.52 -10.43 -0.79
N GLY A 129 19.13 -9.37 -0.08
CA GLY A 129 19.68 -8.03 -0.24
C GLY A 129 19.38 -7.38 -1.61
N ASN A 130 18.30 -7.79 -2.27
CA ASN A 130 17.88 -7.21 -3.55
C ASN A 130 17.13 -5.88 -3.38
N ILE A 131 16.61 -5.61 -2.19
CA ILE A 131 15.87 -4.38 -1.85
C ILE A 131 16.40 -3.83 -0.52
N ASN A 132 16.33 -2.49 -0.37
CA ASN A 132 16.54 -1.80 0.89
C ASN A 132 15.27 -1.01 1.20
N LEU A 133 14.75 -1.17 2.42
CA LEU A 133 13.49 -0.56 2.85
C LEU A 133 13.67 0.57 3.89
N ASP A 134 14.90 1.01 4.17
CA ASP A 134 15.21 2.02 5.19
C ASP A 134 14.55 3.38 4.90
N THR A 135 14.32 3.67 3.62
CA THR A 135 13.71 4.92 3.16
C THR A 135 12.19 4.86 3.03
N VAL A 136 11.58 3.70 3.27
CA VAL A 136 10.13 3.57 3.25
C VAL A 136 9.53 4.44 4.36
N ARG A 137 8.66 5.38 3.98
CA ARG A 137 7.95 6.27 4.90
C ARG A 137 6.49 5.87 5.08
N THR A 138 5.91 5.24 4.07
CA THR A 138 4.52 4.79 4.06
C THR A 138 4.44 3.28 3.82
N LEU A 139 3.79 2.57 4.73
CA LEU A 139 3.44 1.15 4.59
C LEU A 139 1.92 1.03 4.38
N ILE A 140 1.51 0.22 3.42
CA ILE A 140 0.11 -0.13 3.17
C ILE A 140 -0.03 -1.65 3.22
N LEU A 141 -0.95 -2.13 4.04
CA LEU A 141 -1.35 -3.54 4.16
C LEU A 141 -2.77 -3.66 3.60
N ASP A 142 -2.90 -4.09 2.35
CA ASP A 142 -4.20 -4.22 1.67
C ASP A 142 -4.77 -5.62 1.88
N GLU A 143 -6.08 -5.72 2.14
CA GLU A 143 -6.77 -6.97 2.48
C GLU A 143 -6.03 -7.76 3.59
N PHE A 144 -5.82 -7.09 4.72
CA PHE A 144 -5.00 -7.60 5.83
C PHE A 144 -5.61 -8.83 6.51
N ASP A 145 -6.94 -8.89 6.66
CA ASP A 145 -7.68 -10.09 7.06
C ASP A 145 -7.26 -11.30 6.21
N LYS A 146 -7.27 -11.12 4.89
CA LYS A 146 -6.94 -12.19 3.97
C LYS A 146 -5.49 -12.62 4.09
N SER A 147 -4.58 -11.68 4.37
CA SER A 147 -3.17 -12.00 4.62
C SER A 147 -2.99 -12.87 5.87
N LEU A 148 -3.77 -12.63 6.93
CA LEU A 148 -3.75 -13.46 8.14
C LEU A 148 -4.37 -14.85 7.89
N GLU A 149 -5.50 -14.92 7.18
CA GLU A 149 -6.13 -16.19 6.80
C GLU A 149 -5.19 -17.11 6.01
N LEU A 150 -4.34 -16.52 5.16
CA LEU A 150 -3.37 -17.25 4.35
C LEU A 150 -2.07 -17.60 5.11
N GLY A 151 -1.96 -17.19 6.38
CA GLY A 151 -0.82 -17.52 7.23
C GLY A 151 0.41 -16.65 7.04
N PHE A 152 0.31 -15.49 6.36
CA PHE A 152 1.47 -14.61 6.09
C PHE A 152 1.95 -13.77 7.28
N GLN A 153 1.56 -14.15 8.49
CA GLN A 153 1.82 -13.36 9.69
C GLN A 153 3.32 -13.24 9.96
N ASP A 154 4.06 -14.34 9.83
CA ASP A 154 5.48 -14.37 10.12
C ASP A 154 6.29 -13.60 9.07
N GLU A 155 5.95 -13.73 7.78
CA GLU A 155 6.60 -12.97 6.72
C GLU A 155 6.33 -11.48 6.87
N MET A 156 5.09 -11.08 7.15
CA MET A 156 4.78 -9.67 7.40
C MET A 156 5.52 -9.13 8.62
N LYS A 157 5.58 -9.88 9.72
CA LYS A 157 6.32 -9.49 10.91
C LYS A 157 7.81 -9.25 10.61
N GLU A 158 8.42 -10.13 9.82
CA GLU A 158 9.84 -10.01 9.44
C GLU A 158 10.09 -8.84 8.47
N ILE A 159 9.21 -8.62 7.50
CA ILE A 159 9.31 -7.45 6.61
C ILE A 159 9.20 -6.15 7.41
N LEU A 160 8.24 -6.08 8.34
CA LEU A 160 7.97 -4.86 9.11
C LEU A 160 9.08 -4.53 10.10
N SER A 161 9.88 -5.50 10.54
CA SER A 161 11.06 -5.27 11.37
C SER A 161 12.17 -4.51 10.63
N HIS A 162 12.15 -4.52 9.29
CA HIS A 162 13.10 -3.84 8.40
C HIS A 162 12.58 -2.49 7.88
N LEU A 163 11.63 -1.87 8.59
CA LEU A 163 11.00 -0.61 8.21
C LEU A 163 11.27 0.52 9.23
N PRO A 164 12.53 0.86 9.54
CA PRO A 164 12.86 1.84 10.57
C PRO A 164 12.37 3.25 10.24
N GLY A 165 12.14 3.54 8.95
CA GLY A 165 11.74 4.85 8.45
C GLY A 165 10.24 5.11 8.42
N VAL A 166 9.39 4.10 8.67
CA VAL A 166 7.93 4.19 8.47
C VAL A 166 7.28 5.12 9.49
N ARG A 167 6.62 6.15 8.97
CA ARG A 167 5.89 7.17 9.73
C ARG A 167 4.38 7.05 9.59
N ARG A 168 3.93 6.40 8.52
CA ARG A 168 2.51 6.20 8.24
C ARG A 168 2.23 4.76 7.84
N ARG A 169 1.24 4.17 8.49
CA ARG A 169 0.72 2.83 8.19
C ARG A 169 -0.75 2.94 7.80
N VAL A 170 -1.12 2.28 6.71
CA VAL A 170 -2.52 2.14 6.30
C VAL A 170 -2.83 0.66 6.26
N LEU A 171 -3.87 0.24 6.95
CA LEU A 171 -4.36 -1.12 6.96
C LEU A 171 -5.77 -1.12 6.39
N THR A 172 -6.02 -1.94 5.37
CA THR A 172 -7.37 -2.16 4.85
C THR A 172 -7.85 -3.57 5.18
N SER A 173 -9.14 -3.71 5.44
CA SER A 173 -9.77 -5.01 5.68
C SER A 173 -11.24 -4.97 5.28
N ALA A 174 -11.79 -6.11 4.90
CA ALA A 174 -13.21 -6.30 4.65
C ALA A 174 -13.97 -6.78 5.89
N THR A 175 -13.33 -6.93 7.05
CA THR A 175 -13.93 -7.48 8.28
C THR A 175 -13.51 -6.69 9.52
N GLU A 176 -14.40 -6.60 10.53
CA GLU A 176 -14.08 -5.95 11.82
C GLU A 176 -13.41 -6.90 12.83
N ALA A 177 -13.46 -8.21 12.57
CA ALA A 177 -13.01 -9.25 13.49
C ALA A 177 -11.47 -9.35 13.59
N VAL A 178 -10.73 -8.64 12.74
CA VAL A 178 -9.27 -8.67 12.78
C VAL A 178 -8.77 -7.84 13.96
N GLU A 179 -8.32 -8.53 15.00
CA GLU A 179 -7.42 -7.93 15.96
C GLU A 179 -6.13 -7.52 15.25
N ILE A 180 -5.78 -6.24 15.34
CA ILE A 180 -4.58 -5.69 14.70
C ILE A 180 -3.37 -6.14 15.52
N PRO A 181 -2.52 -7.03 15.01
CA PRO A 181 -1.41 -7.56 15.79
C PRO A 181 -0.37 -6.49 16.11
N LEU A 182 0.28 -6.61 17.27
CA LEU A 182 1.28 -5.66 17.74
C LEU A 182 2.45 -5.45 16.76
N PHE A 183 2.82 -6.48 15.97
CA PHE A 183 3.92 -6.37 15.01
C PHE A 183 3.64 -5.35 13.90
N THR A 184 2.37 -5.00 13.67
CA THR A 184 2.01 -3.95 12.70
C THR A 184 2.56 -2.59 13.12
N GLY A 185 2.77 -2.37 14.43
CA GLY A 185 3.17 -1.08 15.01
C GLY A 185 2.05 -0.04 15.07
N ILE A 186 0.81 -0.41 14.72
CA ILE A 186 -0.37 0.48 14.75
C ILE A 186 -0.93 0.51 16.18
N THR A 187 -0.99 1.69 16.80
CA THR A 187 -1.42 1.84 18.22
C THR A 187 -2.63 2.75 18.41
N SER A 188 -2.74 3.85 17.66
CA SER A 188 -3.87 4.81 17.76
C SER A 188 -4.26 5.33 16.37
N PRO A 189 -4.73 4.45 15.47
CA PRO A 189 -5.06 4.83 14.11
C PRO A 189 -6.35 5.65 14.05
N VAL A 190 -6.49 6.45 13.00
CA VAL A 190 -7.80 6.90 12.53
C VAL A 190 -8.53 5.66 12.01
N ARG A 191 -9.69 5.36 12.58
CA ARG A 191 -10.54 4.25 12.13
C ARG A 191 -11.68 4.79 11.29
N LEU A 192 -11.78 4.32 10.06
CA LEU A 192 -12.89 4.60 9.14
C LEU A 192 -13.56 3.27 8.79
N SER A 193 -14.84 3.11 9.13
CA SER A 193 -15.62 1.92 8.81
C SER A 193 -16.77 2.26 7.86
N PHE A 194 -16.81 1.53 6.75
CA PHE A 194 -17.84 1.55 5.70
C PHE A 194 -18.40 0.14 5.47
N LEU A 195 -18.26 -0.75 6.45
CA LEU A 195 -18.89 -2.07 6.43
C LEU A 195 -20.38 -1.91 6.68
N THR A 196 -21.19 -2.34 5.73
CA THR A 196 -22.64 -2.38 5.91
C THR A 196 -23.01 -3.63 6.67
N GLY A 197 -22.91 -3.58 8.01
CA GLY A 197 -23.47 -4.60 8.89
C GLY A 197 -22.58 -4.98 10.07
N VAL A 198 -22.65 -4.19 11.16
CA VAL A 198 -23.11 -4.67 12.48
C VAL A 198 -23.87 -3.50 13.10
N LYS A 199 -25.19 -3.66 13.27
CA LYS A 199 -25.95 -2.88 14.26
C LYS A 199 -25.73 -3.50 15.62
#